data_AF-A0A349PUU3-F1
#
_entry.id   AF-A0A349PUU3-F1
#
_cell.length_a   1.000
_cell.length_b   1.000
_cell.length_c   1.000
_cell.angle_alpha   90.00
_cell.angle_beta   90.00
_cell.angle_gamma   90.00
#
_symmetry.space_group_name_H-M   'P 1'
#
loop_
_entity.id
_entity.type
_entity.pdbx_description
1 polymer ?
#
loop_
_entity_poly.entity_id
_entity_poly.type
_entity_poly.pdbx_seq_one_letter_code
_entity_poly.pdbx_strand_id
1 'polypeptide(L)'
;NHKVFGECTATLAGDALQALAFETVLKADLPALRVLKCAQVLANAAGHAGICGGQQLDLEWEGKILSAPELEEIYLRKTSALIRAACLMGVAAAGGTK
;
A
#
# COMPACT_ATOMS: atom_id res chain seq x y z
N ASN A 1 13.20 0.38 13.89
CA ASN A 1 13.89 -0.75 13.22
C ASN A 1 15.37 -0.43 12.98
N HIS A 2 15.72 0.49 12.08
CA HIS A 2 17.12 0.80 11.75
C HIS A 2 18.00 1.27 12.93
N LYS A 3 17.43 2.02 13.90
CA LYS A 3 18.18 2.46 15.10
C LYS A 3 18.63 1.32 16.02
N VAL A 4 17.98 0.16 15.96
CA VAL A 4 18.25 -0.99 16.86
C VAL A 4 18.99 -2.10 16.10
N PHE A 5 18.63 -2.34 14.84
CA PHE A 5 19.11 -3.50 14.06
C PHE A 5 19.97 -3.14 12.84
N GLY A 6 20.25 -1.84 12.63
CA GLY A 6 20.95 -1.34 11.46
C GLY A 6 20.05 -1.14 10.24
N GLU A 7 20.53 -0.32 9.31
CA GLU A 7 19.79 0.09 8.11
C GLU A 7 19.49 -1.09 7.18
N CYS A 8 20.49 -1.90 6.83
CA CYS A 8 20.31 -3.05 5.93
C CYS A 8 19.23 -4.02 6.42
N THR A 9 19.23 -4.35 7.71
CA THR A 9 18.23 -5.23 8.32
C THR A 9 16.84 -4.62 8.25
N ALA A 10 16.73 -3.30 8.48
CA ALA A 10 15.44 -2.61 8.42
C ALA A 10 14.86 -2.60 6.99
N THR A 11 15.70 -2.40 5.98
CA THR A 11 15.30 -2.45 4.56
C THR A 11 14.81 -3.85 4.19
N LEU A 12 15.59 -4.89 4.48
CA LEU A 12 15.20 -6.27 4.19
C LEU A 12 13.94 -6.71 4.94
N ALA A 13 13.73 -6.22 6.17
CA ALA A 13 12.48 -6.45 6.89
C ALA A 13 11.28 -5.83 6.17
N GLY A 14 11.45 -4.64 5.58
CA GLY A 14 10.43 -4.00 4.74
C GLY A 14 10.10 -4.85 3.51
N ASP A 15 11.11 -5.29 2.77
CA ASP A 15 10.94 -6.12 1.57
C ASP A 15 10.22 -7.44 1.90
N ALA A 16 10.60 -8.08 3.01
CA ALA A 16 9.99 -9.31 3.48
C ALA A 16 8.52 -9.11 3.90
N LEU A 17 8.21 -8.03 4.62
CA LEU A 17 6.83 -7.71 5.03
C LEU A 17 5.94 -7.39 3.83
N GLN A 18 6.49 -6.74 2.80
CA GLN A 18 5.75 -6.46 1.57
C GLN A 18 5.40 -7.76 0.84
N ALA A 19 6.34 -8.70 0.71
CA ALA A 19 6.07 -10.02 0.15
C ALA A 19 5.03 -10.80 0.99
N LEU A 20 5.16 -10.76 2.32
CA LEU A 20 4.25 -11.42 3.25
C LEU A 20 2.80 -10.92 3.13
N ALA A 21 2.59 -9.65 2.81
CA ALA A 21 1.25 -9.10 2.61
C ALA A 21 0.53 -9.79 1.42
N PHE A 22 1.23 -9.99 0.29
CA PHE A 22 0.68 -10.73 -0.85
C PHE A 22 0.50 -12.21 -0.52
N GLU A 23 1.47 -12.83 0.14
CA GLU A 23 1.38 -14.22 0.58
C GLU A 23 0.13 -14.45 1.45
N THR A 24 -0.17 -13.52 2.36
CA THR A 24 -1.35 -13.57 3.24
C THR A 24 -2.65 -13.55 2.43
N VAL A 25 -2.75 -12.69 1.41
CA VAL A 25 -3.92 -12.64 0.51
C VAL A 25 -4.03 -13.94 -0.29
N LEU A 26 -2.92 -14.44 -0.83
CA LEU A 26 -2.88 -15.64 -1.66
C LEU A 26 -3.22 -16.93 -0.90
N LYS A 27 -2.97 -16.97 0.42
CA LYS A 27 -3.30 -18.10 1.30
C LYS A 27 -4.74 -18.09 1.83
N ALA A 28 -5.54 -17.07 1.50
CA ALA A 28 -6.92 -16.99 1.98
C ALA A 28 -7.76 -18.17 1.45
N ASP A 29 -8.53 -18.81 2.33
CA ASP A 29 -9.48 -19.86 1.97
C ASP A 29 -10.76 -19.25 1.35
N LEU A 30 -10.60 -18.73 0.14
CA LEU A 30 -11.63 -18.06 -0.64
C LEU A 30 -11.58 -18.54 -2.10
N PRO A 31 -12.69 -18.42 -2.86
CA PRO A 31 -12.67 -18.69 -4.29
C PRO A 31 -11.56 -17.90 -5.00
N ALA A 32 -10.85 -18.53 -5.93
CA ALA A 32 -9.68 -17.97 -6.59
C ALA A 32 -9.90 -16.56 -7.20
N LEU A 33 -11.09 -16.31 -7.76
CA LEU A 33 -11.42 -15.00 -8.32
C LEU A 33 -11.48 -13.89 -7.24
N ARG A 34 -11.89 -14.21 -6.00
CA ARG A 34 -11.91 -13.25 -4.90
C ARG A 34 -10.49 -12.94 -4.41
N VAL A 35 -9.67 -13.98 -4.27
CA VAL A 35 -8.24 -13.83 -3.95
C VAL A 35 -7.55 -12.95 -5.00
N LEU A 36 -7.78 -13.21 -6.29
CA LEU A 36 -7.24 -12.43 -7.39
C LEU A 36 -7.63 -10.94 -7.30
N LYS A 37 -8.92 -10.66 -7.02
CA LYS A 37 -9.39 -9.29 -6.85
C LYS A 37 -8.72 -8.59 -5.67
N CYS A 38 -8.59 -9.26 -4.52
CA CYS A 38 -7.90 -8.71 -3.36
C CYS A 38 -6.42 -8.44 -3.67
N ALA A 39 -5.73 -9.37 -4.32
CA ALA A 39 -4.33 -9.22 -4.71
C ALA A 39 -4.14 -8.04 -5.67
N GLN A 40 -5.05 -7.85 -6.63
CA GLN A 40 -5.01 -6.70 -7.55
C GLN A 40 -5.20 -5.36 -6.82
N VAL A 41 -6.13 -5.31 -5.85
CA VAL A 41 -6.34 -4.10 -5.02
C VAL A 41 -5.09 -3.80 -4.19
N LEU A 42 -4.51 -4.81 -3.55
CA LEU A 42 -3.28 -4.66 -2.77
C LEU A 42 -2.11 -4.19 -3.65
N ALA A 43 -1.92 -4.79 -4.84
CA ALA A 43 -0.88 -4.42 -5.78
C ALA A 43 -0.97 -2.95 -6.21
N ASN A 44 -2.16 -2.49 -6.55
CA ASN A 44 -2.37 -1.11 -6.97
C ASN A 44 -2.11 -0.11 -5.83
N ALA A 45 -2.52 -0.45 -4.61
CA ALA A 45 -2.37 0.42 -3.45
C ALA A 45 -0.93 0.45 -2.90
N ALA A 46 -0.22 -0.67 -2.97
CA ALA A 46 1.18 -0.77 -2.56
C ALA A 46 2.14 -0.22 -3.64
N GLY A 47 1.77 -0.29 -4.91
CA GLY A 47 2.65 0.03 -6.03
C GLY A 47 2.85 1.52 -6.33
N HIS A 48 3.41 1.81 -7.50
CA HIS A 48 3.80 3.16 -7.93
C HIS A 48 2.63 4.16 -7.98
N ALA A 49 1.41 3.69 -8.26
CA ALA A 49 0.23 4.55 -8.31
C ALA A 49 -0.41 4.78 -6.93
N GLY A 50 0.06 4.07 -5.90
CA GLY A 50 -0.39 4.17 -4.52
C GLY A 50 0.73 4.67 -3.60
N ILE A 51 0.95 3.96 -2.50
CA ILE A 51 1.79 4.44 -1.40
C ILE A 51 3.24 4.68 -1.81
N CYS A 52 3.84 3.86 -2.69
CA CYS A 52 5.21 4.09 -3.14
C CYS A 52 5.35 5.41 -3.91
N GLY A 53 4.40 5.72 -4.79
CA GLY A 53 4.40 7.00 -5.51
C GLY A 53 4.11 8.19 -4.59
N GLY A 54 3.17 8.02 -3.66
CA GLY A 54 2.88 9.04 -2.64
C GLY A 54 4.07 9.32 -1.73
N GLN A 55 4.84 8.29 -1.38
CA GLN A 55 6.06 8.43 -0.59
C GLN A 55 7.19 9.11 -1.37
N GLN A 56 7.34 8.81 -2.67
CA GLN A 56 8.31 9.49 -3.52
C GLN A 56 7.99 10.98 -3.64
N LEU A 57 6.73 11.32 -3.89
CA LEU A 57 6.29 12.72 -3.92
C LEU A 57 6.59 13.40 -2.58
N ASP A 58 6.19 12.81 -1.47
CA ASP A 58 6.43 13.36 -0.13
C ASP A 58 7.92 13.71 0.12
N LEU A 59 8.85 12.88 -0.34
CA LEU A 59 10.30 13.15 -0.27
C LEU A 59 10.72 14.31 -1.20
N GLU A 60 10.20 14.38 -2.42
CA GLU A 60 10.50 15.46 -3.37
C GLU A 60 10.01 16.83 -2.92
N TRP A 61 8.99 16.85 -2.05
CA TRP A 61 8.36 18.06 -1.52
C TRP A 61 8.87 18.47 -0.14
N GLU A 62 9.78 17.71 0.45
CA GLU A 62 10.38 18.03 1.75
C GLU A 62 11.09 19.40 1.70
N GLY A 63 10.74 20.29 2.64
CA GLY A 63 11.29 21.65 2.72
C GLY A 63 10.67 22.68 1.75
N LYS A 64 9.62 22.32 1.00
CA LYS A 64 8.88 23.24 0.11
C LYS A 64 7.57 23.72 0.75
N ILE A 65 7.10 24.90 0.32
CA ILE A 65 5.76 25.38 0.65
C ILE A 65 4.79 24.83 -0.40
N LEU A 66 3.84 24.01 0.05
CA LEU A 66 2.83 23.37 -0.78
C LEU A 66 1.54 24.18 -0.81
N SER A 67 0.90 24.23 -1.97
CA SER A 67 -0.49 24.61 -2.10
C SER A 67 -1.40 23.47 -1.57
N ALA A 68 -2.65 23.82 -1.23
CA ALA A 68 -3.61 22.82 -0.75
C ALA A 68 -3.83 21.65 -1.73
N PRO A 69 -3.95 21.87 -3.07
CA PRO A 69 -4.08 20.77 -4.03
C PRO A 69 -2.87 19.83 -4.07
N GLU A 70 -1.64 20.34 -3.95
CA GLU A 70 -0.43 19.51 -3.95
C GLU A 70 -0.35 18.65 -2.68
N LEU A 71 -0.73 19.22 -1.54
CA LEU A 71 -0.79 18.48 -0.27
C LEU A 71 -1.87 17.40 -0.31
N GLU A 72 -3.02 17.68 -0.94
CA GLU A 72 -4.09 16.71 -1.12
C GLU A 72 -3.66 15.53 -1.99
N GLU A 73 -2.91 15.77 -3.07
CA GLU A 73 -2.37 14.70 -3.92
C GLU A 73 -1.46 13.74 -3.14
N ILE A 74 -0.61 14.27 -2.26
CA ILE A 74 0.24 13.45 -1.38
C ILE A 74 -0.63 12.60 -0.44
N TYR A 75 -1.62 13.18 0.24
CA TYR A 75 -2.48 12.43 1.15
C TYR A 75 -3.31 11.36 0.45
N LEU A 76 -3.80 11.65 -0.75
CA LEU A 76 -4.55 10.68 -1.55
C LEU A 76 -3.69 9.44 -1.86
N ARG A 77 -2.42 9.62 -2.22
CA ARG A 77 -1.55 8.52 -2.63
C ARG A 77 -0.85 7.82 -1.47
N LYS A 78 -0.41 8.55 -0.45
CA LYS A 78 0.36 8.01 0.68
C LYS A 78 -0.53 7.42 1.76
N THR A 79 -1.58 8.13 2.17
CA THR A 79 -2.38 7.75 3.34
C THR A 79 -3.69 7.09 2.93
N SER A 80 -4.43 7.70 1.99
CA SER A 80 -5.77 7.21 1.63
C SER A 80 -5.72 5.90 0.85
N ALA A 81 -4.63 5.65 0.09
CA ALA A 81 -4.50 4.50 -0.79
C ALA A 81 -4.67 3.16 -0.07
N LEU A 82 -3.94 2.93 1.04
CA LEU A 82 -4.03 1.68 1.79
C LEU A 82 -5.33 1.55 2.60
N ILE A 83 -5.86 2.66 3.12
CA ILE A 83 -7.16 2.64 3.83
C ILE A 83 -8.28 2.24 2.87
N ARG A 84 -8.33 2.87 1.70
CA ARG A 84 -9.28 2.54 0.63
C ARG A 84 -9.11 1.10 0.17
N ALA A 85 -7.87 0.63 0.03
CA ALA A 85 -7.58 -0.75 -0.34
C ALA A 85 -8.13 -1.76 0.68
N ALA A 86 -7.97 -1.49 1.97
CA ALA A 86 -8.49 -2.35 3.03
C ALA A 86 -10.02 -2.52 2.92
N CYS A 87 -10.76 -1.42 2.71
CA CYS A 87 -12.21 -1.47 2.51
C CYS A 87 -12.60 -2.26 1.25
N LEU A 88 -11.94 -1.99 0.11
CA LEU A 88 -12.20 -2.65 -1.16
C LEU A 88 -11.89 -4.15 -1.11
N MET A 89 -10.81 -4.55 -0.43
CA MET A 89 -10.48 -5.96 -0.22
C MET A 89 -11.54 -6.66 0.64
N GLY A 90 -12.10 -6.00 1.64
CA GLY A 90 -13.23 -6.54 2.41
C GLY A 90 -14.45 -6.84 1.53
N VAL A 91 -14.83 -5.91 0.66
CA VAL A 91 -15.92 -6.10 -0.32
C VAL A 91 -15.59 -7.24 -1.28
N ALA A 92 -14.38 -7.26 -1.85
CA ALA A 92 -13.96 -8.28 -2.80
C ALA A 92 -13.94 -9.68 -2.17
N ALA A 93 -13.47 -9.81 -0.93
CA ALA A 93 -13.47 -11.05 -0.15
C ALA A 93 -14.90 -11.56 0.10
N ALA A 94 -15.85 -10.67 0.37
CA ALA A 94 -17.26 -11.00 0.53
C ALA A 94 -17.96 -11.38 -0.80
N GLY A 95 -17.33 -11.12 -1.95
CA GLY A 95 -17.91 -11.35 -3.28
C GLY A 95 -18.73 -10.17 -3.81
N GLY A 96 -18.62 -8.99 -3.18
CA GLY A 96 -19.24 -7.76 -3.65
C GLY A 96 -18.55 -7.19 -4.90
N THR A 97 -19.20 -6.22 -5.53
CA THR A 97 -18.71 -5.58 -6.76
C THR A 97 -18.54 -4.06 -6.66
N LYS A 98 -18.96 -3.44 -5.55
CA LYS A 98 -18.83 -2.00 -5.27
C LYS A 98 -18.62 -1.78 -3.79
#